data_AF-A0A7L5A2G9-F1
#
_entry.id   AF-A0A7L5A2G9-F1
#
_cell.length_a   1.000
_cell.length_b   1.000
_cell.length_c   1.000
_cell.angle_alpha   90.00
_cell.angle_beta   90.00
_cell.angle_gamma   90.00
#
_symmetry.space_group_name_H-M   'P 1'
#
loop_
_entity.id
_entity.type
_entity.pdbx_description
1 polymer ?
#
loop_
_entity_poly.entity_id
_entity_poly.type
_entity_poly.pdbx_seq_one_letter_code
_entity_poly.pdbx_strand_id
1 'polypeptide(L)'
;MTATMSTINAALPTQVAAAAASAGLTVLSSAPAVDFNGNPTTRFTLALAASPEKTQQLELSQGFDLNAQPGNPDFASSIKLFFTEATTRLRNPRPDTYLTLHGIPLSFSQFSWPFHESSAGADTSVVHGQINLEDGEPSVLHAKIAAAMTLTFREIVPAPEQPFAEAFLFNAVRKTLDQGQLELVKSGNRQPVPITTRYYSTKQKKYTFNDTTAADRETFLMGKTFWLSGVLGNGEPVWLLDPRDAQYLNTTLAELKASIEALIKKGLIQLAHDPAFATPTAALMEKKAEYQAHLVEALAFIKPSFNEDMRGGHTNM
;
A
#
# COMPACT_ATOMS: atom_id res chain seq x y z
N MET A 1 14.42 -2.25 31.41
CA MET A 1 13.77 -3.45 30.85
C MET A 1 14.72 -4.03 29.82
N THR A 2 15.31 -5.18 30.13
CA THR A 2 16.14 -5.94 29.18
C THR A 2 15.26 -6.36 28.02
N ALA A 3 15.57 -5.87 26.80
CA ALA A 3 14.98 -6.39 25.59
C ALA A 3 15.28 -7.89 25.57
N THR A 4 14.25 -8.73 25.69
CA THR A 4 14.35 -10.14 25.32
C THR A 4 14.81 -10.16 23.88
N MET A 5 16.09 -10.49 23.65
CA MET A 5 16.56 -10.82 22.30
C MET A 5 15.63 -11.90 21.77
N SER A 6 14.83 -11.54 20.77
CA SER A 6 14.00 -12.51 20.06
C SER A 6 14.94 -13.60 19.55
N THR A 7 14.71 -14.84 19.97
CA THR A 7 15.55 -15.97 19.59
C THR A 7 15.57 -16.05 18.07
N ILE A 8 16.76 -16.03 17.46
CA ILE A 8 16.91 -16.11 16.00
C ILE A 8 16.27 -17.42 15.51
N ASN A 9 15.33 -17.32 14.56
CA ASN A 9 14.75 -18.47 13.89
C ASN A 9 15.60 -18.85 12.68
N ALA A 10 16.52 -19.81 12.87
CA ALA A 10 17.39 -20.31 11.79
C ALA A 10 16.62 -20.94 10.62
N ALA A 11 15.35 -21.34 10.82
CA ALA A 11 14.52 -21.92 9.76
C ALA A 11 13.80 -20.87 8.90
N LEU A 12 13.80 -19.59 9.29
CA LEU A 12 13.03 -18.53 8.64
C LEU A 12 13.28 -18.45 7.12
N PRO A 13 14.54 -18.46 6.61
CA PRO A 13 14.76 -18.40 5.15
C PRO A 13 14.13 -19.57 4.40
N THR A 14 14.24 -20.79 4.94
CA THR A 14 13.65 -22.00 4.35
C THR A 14 12.13 -21.96 4.40
N GLN A 15 11.54 -21.50 5.50
CA GLN A 15 10.08 -21.33 5.63
C GLN A 15 9.54 -20.32 4.61
N VAL A 16 10.19 -19.15 4.47
CA VAL A 16 9.81 -18.12 3.51
C VAL A 16 9.95 -18.64 2.08
N ALA A 17 11.06 -19.32 1.75
CA ALA A 17 11.27 -19.90 0.43
C ALA A 17 10.20 -20.93 0.05
N ALA A 18 9.84 -21.83 0.97
CA ALA A 18 8.80 -22.83 0.74
C ALA A 18 7.42 -22.18 0.54
N ALA A 19 7.06 -21.22 1.40
CA ALA A 19 5.78 -20.52 1.31
C ALA A 19 5.68 -19.68 0.02
N ALA A 20 6.74 -18.94 -0.34
CA ALA A 20 6.83 -18.17 -1.57
C ALA A 20 6.71 -19.05 -2.82
N ALA A 21 7.43 -20.18 -2.87
CA ALA A 21 7.38 -21.13 -3.97
C ALA A 21 5.97 -21.69 -4.18
N SER A 22 5.25 -21.99 -3.09
CA SER A 22 3.87 -22.50 -3.16
C SER A 22 2.87 -21.50 -3.77
N ALA A 23 3.24 -20.20 -3.82
CA ALA A 23 2.44 -19.12 -4.37
C ALA A 23 2.94 -18.62 -5.74
N GLY A 24 3.97 -19.24 -6.32
CA GLY A 24 4.54 -18.83 -7.61
C GLY A 24 5.60 -17.73 -7.54
N LEU A 25 6.19 -17.51 -6.36
CA LEU A 25 7.33 -16.60 -6.15
C LEU A 25 8.62 -17.39 -5.97
N THR A 26 9.75 -16.77 -6.28
CA THR A 26 11.10 -17.28 -6.01
C THR A 26 11.85 -16.31 -5.11
N VAL A 27 12.54 -16.81 -4.09
CA VAL A 27 13.45 -15.99 -3.26
C VAL A 27 14.77 -15.84 -4.03
N LEU A 28 15.07 -14.63 -4.50
CA LEU A 28 16.34 -14.33 -5.17
C LEU A 28 17.48 -14.12 -4.18
N SER A 29 17.18 -13.51 -3.03
CA SER A 29 18.16 -13.25 -1.98
C SER A 29 17.50 -13.20 -0.61
N SER A 30 18.27 -13.55 0.42
CA SER A 30 17.94 -13.38 1.83
C SER A 30 19.15 -12.73 2.51
N ALA A 31 18.98 -11.51 3.02
CA ALA A 31 20.07 -10.73 3.61
C ALA A 31 19.72 -10.31 5.05
N PRO A 32 20.68 -10.41 6.00
CA PRO A 32 20.51 -9.79 7.31
C PRO A 32 20.31 -8.28 7.18
N ALA A 33 19.41 -7.73 8.00
CA ALA A 33 19.15 -6.31 8.12
C ALA A 33 18.86 -5.97 9.59
N VAL A 34 18.52 -4.71 9.85
CA VAL A 34 18.06 -4.27 11.18
C VAL A 34 16.82 -3.39 11.02
N ASP A 35 15.90 -3.52 11.97
CA ASP A 35 14.77 -2.60 12.08
C ASP A 35 15.23 -1.21 12.53
N PHE A 36 14.28 -0.29 12.67
CA PHE A 36 14.56 1.09 13.10
C PHE A 36 15.21 1.20 14.49
N ASN A 37 14.91 0.25 15.39
CA ASN A 37 15.43 0.21 16.75
C ASN A 37 16.73 -0.62 16.86
N GLY A 38 17.25 -1.12 15.73
CA GLY A 38 18.47 -1.93 15.69
C GLY A 38 18.25 -3.42 15.97
N ASN A 39 17.00 -3.89 16.03
CA ASN A 39 16.73 -5.32 16.21
C ASN A 39 16.99 -6.07 14.90
N PRO A 40 17.50 -7.32 14.96
CA PRO A 40 17.81 -8.08 13.75
C PRO A 40 16.57 -8.44 12.91
N THR A 41 16.63 -8.14 11.61
CA THR A 41 15.64 -8.54 10.60
C THR A 41 16.29 -9.38 9.49
N THR A 42 15.45 -10.01 8.67
CA THR A 42 15.86 -10.62 7.40
C THR A 42 15.06 -9.98 6.28
N ARG A 43 15.77 -9.47 5.28
CA ARG A 43 15.19 -8.92 4.06
C ARG A 43 15.30 -9.92 2.92
N PHE A 44 14.15 -10.22 2.33
CA PHE A 44 14.00 -11.12 1.21
C PHE A 44 13.69 -10.33 -0.06
N THR A 45 14.44 -10.59 -1.13
CA THR A 45 14.03 -10.18 -2.48
C THR A 45 13.24 -11.32 -3.09
N LEU A 46 11.95 -11.11 -3.29
CA LEU A 46 11.03 -12.07 -3.92
C LEU A 46 10.82 -11.66 -5.37
N ALA A 47 10.86 -12.62 -6.29
CA ALA A 47 10.58 -12.40 -7.70
C ALA A 47 9.40 -13.26 -8.16
N LEU A 48 8.67 -12.77 -9.16
CA LEU A 48 7.68 -13.57 -9.86
C LEU A 48 8.40 -14.69 -10.63
N ALA A 49 8.02 -15.96 -10.39
CA ALA A 49 8.73 -17.08 -11.01
C ALA A 49 8.70 -17.05 -12.56
N ALA A 50 7.62 -16.52 -13.14
CA ALA A 50 7.46 -16.35 -14.58
C ALA A 50 8.21 -15.14 -15.16
N SER A 51 8.60 -14.18 -14.32
CA SER A 51 9.21 -12.89 -14.71
C SER A 51 10.17 -12.40 -13.62
N PRO A 52 11.41 -12.96 -13.55
CA PRO A 52 12.32 -12.72 -12.43
C PRO A 52 12.74 -11.26 -12.20
N GLU A 53 12.58 -10.40 -13.21
CA GLU A 53 12.80 -8.96 -13.13
C GLU A 53 11.72 -8.22 -12.32
N LYS A 54 10.52 -8.81 -12.18
CA LYS A 54 9.44 -8.28 -11.34
C LYS A 54 9.66 -8.72 -9.92
N THR A 55 10.18 -7.81 -9.09
CA THR A 55 10.57 -8.08 -7.72
C THR A 55 9.83 -7.24 -6.69
N GLN A 56 9.78 -7.74 -5.46
CA GLN A 56 9.35 -7.02 -4.28
C GLN A 56 10.25 -7.37 -3.10
N GLN A 57 10.27 -6.48 -2.10
CA GLN A 57 10.96 -6.72 -0.85
C GLN A 57 9.97 -7.19 0.21
N LEU A 58 10.36 -8.21 0.95
CA LEU A 58 9.73 -8.64 2.19
C LEU A 58 10.75 -8.49 3.32
N GLU A 59 10.39 -7.83 4.41
CA GLU A 59 11.24 -7.75 5.59
C GLU A 59 10.50 -8.26 6.82
N LEU A 60 11.16 -9.17 7.56
CA LEU A 60 10.63 -9.85 8.73
C LEU A 60 11.63 -9.83 9.88
N SER A 61 11.17 -9.81 11.13
CA SER A 61 12.04 -10.04 12.29
C SER A 61 12.77 -11.38 12.19
N GLN A 62 14.04 -11.47 12.61
CA GLN A 62 14.79 -12.74 12.54
C GLN A 62 14.22 -13.86 13.41
N GLY A 63 13.53 -13.53 14.51
CA GLY A 63 12.83 -14.50 15.35
C GLY A 63 11.42 -14.84 14.87
N PHE A 64 11.00 -14.29 13.71
CA PHE A 64 9.68 -14.57 13.16
C PHE A 64 9.58 -16.03 12.74
N ASP A 65 8.45 -16.67 13.04
CA ASP A 65 8.17 -18.04 12.64
C ASP A 65 6.82 -18.08 11.93
N LEU A 66 6.84 -18.45 10.64
CA LEU A 66 5.65 -18.50 9.79
C LEU A 66 4.66 -19.58 10.26
N ASN A 67 5.16 -20.56 11.02
CA ASN A 67 4.39 -21.71 11.50
C ASN A 67 3.98 -21.58 12.98
N ALA A 68 4.60 -20.66 13.73
CA ALA A 68 4.21 -20.40 15.11
C ALA A 68 3.12 -19.33 15.18
N GLN A 69 2.24 -19.47 16.17
CA GLN A 69 1.12 -18.56 16.35
C GLN A 69 1.14 -17.98 17.75
N PRO A 70 1.30 -16.66 17.90
CA PRO A 70 0.78 -15.97 19.07
C PRO A 70 -0.76 -15.92 18.95
N GLY A 71 -1.45 -16.98 19.39
CA GLY A 71 -2.89 -16.95 19.64
C GLY A 71 -3.87 -16.92 18.45
N ASN A 72 -3.44 -17.21 17.21
CA ASN A 72 -4.31 -17.14 16.03
C ASN A 72 -4.15 -18.34 15.06
N PRO A 73 -5.13 -19.26 14.92
CA PRO A 73 -5.09 -20.48 14.08
C PRO A 73 -4.81 -20.29 12.58
N ASP A 74 -4.93 -19.07 12.02
CA ASP A 74 -4.86 -18.81 10.57
C ASP A 74 -3.59 -18.06 10.10
N PHE A 75 -2.53 -18.09 10.90
CA PHE A 75 -1.31 -17.31 10.62
C PHE A 75 -0.61 -17.69 9.30
N ALA A 76 -0.38 -18.99 9.08
CA ALA A 76 0.22 -19.50 7.84
C ALA A 76 -0.68 -19.22 6.62
N SER A 77 -2.01 -19.29 6.79
CA SER A 77 -2.98 -18.94 5.74
C SER A 77 -2.87 -17.48 5.33
N SER A 78 -2.62 -16.57 6.28
CA SER A 78 -2.44 -15.14 6.02
C SER A 78 -1.16 -14.86 5.23
N ILE A 79 -0.05 -15.55 5.55
CA ILE A 79 1.20 -15.47 4.78
C ILE A 79 1.01 -16.00 3.35
N LYS A 80 0.34 -17.14 3.21
CA LYS A 80 0.02 -17.70 1.89
C LYS A 80 -0.84 -16.76 1.06
N LEU A 81 -1.85 -16.14 1.68
CA LEU A 81 -2.69 -15.14 1.02
C LEU A 81 -1.85 -13.95 0.56
N PHE A 82 -1.00 -13.40 1.44
CA PHE A 82 -0.08 -12.30 1.10
C PHE A 82 0.77 -12.64 -0.12
N PHE A 83 1.41 -13.82 -0.16
CA PHE A 83 2.22 -14.22 -1.32
C PHE A 83 1.40 -14.42 -2.59
N THR A 84 0.18 -14.97 -2.48
CA THR A 84 -0.71 -15.16 -3.64
C THR A 84 -1.15 -13.82 -4.24
N GLU A 85 -1.52 -12.86 -3.37
CA GLU A 85 -1.83 -11.49 -3.78
C GLU A 85 -0.62 -10.82 -4.42
N ALA A 86 0.57 -11.03 -3.85
CA ALA A 86 1.78 -10.41 -4.34
C ALA A 86 2.25 -10.97 -5.69
N THR A 87 2.11 -12.29 -5.94
CA THR A 87 2.29 -12.90 -7.26
C THR A 87 1.41 -12.24 -8.31
N THR A 88 0.13 -12.02 -7.99
CA THR A 88 -0.80 -11.34 -8.89
C THR A 88 -0.38 -9.89 -9.10
N ARG A 89 -0.06 -9.18 -8.01
CA ARG A 89 0.31 -7.77 -8.06
C ARG A 89 1.60 -7.51 -8.84
N LEU A 90 2.60 -8.38 -8.75
CA LEU A 90 3.87 -8.26 -9.48
C LEU A 90 3.69 -8.29 -11.01
N ARG A 91 2.55 -8.78 -11.51
CA ARG A 91 2.20 -8.71 -12.93
C ARG A 91 1.77 -7.32 -13.38
N ASN A 92 1.47 -6.40 -12.45
CA ASN A 92 1.22 -5.01 -12.80
C ASN A 92 2.46 -4.38 -13.46
N PRO A 93 2.27 -3.36 -14.31
CA PRO A 93 3.39 -2.62 -14.90
C PRO A 93 4.22 -1.93 -13.80
N ARG A 94 3.52 -1.29 -12.85
CA ARG A 94 4.05 -0.67 -11.64
C ARG A 94 3.42 -1.29 -10.37
N PRO A 95 3.98 -2.39 -9.83
CA PRO A 95 3.40 -3.08 -8.67
C PRO A 95 3.48 -2.26 -7.38
N ASP A 96 4.40 -1.30 -7.29
CA ASP A 96 4.59 -0.39 -6.18
C ASP A 96 3.56 0.77 -6.14
N THR A 97 2.79 0.98 -7.21
CA THR A 97 1.89 2.12 -7.34
C THR A 97 0.43 1.79 -6.99
N TYR A 98 -0.22 2.69 -6.27
CA TYR A 98 -1.63 2.66 -5.89
C TYR A 98 -2.30 3.98 -6.24
N LEU A 99 -3.63 4.00 -6.33
CA LEU A 99 -4.41 5.22 -6.52
C LEU A 99 -5.16 5.59 -5.24
N THR A 100 -5.27 6.89 -4.95
CA THR A 100 -6.21 7.41 -3.94
C THR A 100 -7.61 7.63 -4.51
N LEU A 101 -8.59 7.93 -3.65
CA LEU A 101 -9.97 8.20 -4.07
C LEU A 101 -10.07 9.51 -4.84
N HIS A 102 -9.24 10.52 -4.51
CA HIS A 102 -9.12 11.76 -5.27
C HIS A 102 -8.26 11.64 -6.53
N GLY A 103 -7.88 10.43 -6.94
CA GLY A 103 -7.19 10.20 -8.20
C GLY A 103 -5.70 10.55 -8.20
N ILE A 104 -5.05 10.54 -7.03
CA ILE A 104 -3.60 10.75 -6.91
C ILE A 104 -2.88 9.39 -7.02
N PRO A 105 -2.03 9.17 -8.04
CA PRO A 105 -1.19 7.98 -8.14
C PRO A 105 0.05 8.08 -7.24
N LEU A 106 0.29 7.06 -6.41
CA LEU A 106 1.35 7.04 -5.41
C LEU A 106 2.18 5.77 -5.48
N SER A 107 3.52 5.88 -5.58
CA SER A 107 4.42 4.76 -5.30
C SER A 107 4.69 4.64 -3.80
N PHE A 108 4.75 3.41 -3.29
CA PHE A 108 5.04 3.09 -1.89
C PHE A 108 6.41 2.44 -1.78
N SER A 109 7.31 3.03 -0.98
CA SER A 109 8.70 2.59 -0.90
C SER A 109 9.35 2.86 0.45
N GLN A 110 10.54 2.28 0.65
CA GLN A 110 11.43 2.58 1.78
C GLN A 110 10.82 2.34 3.17
N PHE A 111 9.91 1.36 3.27
CA PHE A 111 9.32 0.98 4.54
C PHE A 111 10.33 0.27 5.44
N SER A 112 10.45 0.76 6.67
CA SER A 112 11.35 0.21 7.71
C SER A 112 10.61 -0.81 8.57
N TRP A 113 10.25 -1.95 7.96
CA TRP A 113 9.53 -3.02 8.65
C TRP A 113 10.40 -3.73 9.71
N PRO A 114 9.78 -4.36 10.73
CA PRO A 114 8.36 -4.31 11.09
C PRO A 114 7.94 -2.99 11.78
N PHE A 115 6.67 -2.89 12.17
CA PHE A 115 6.27 -1.92 13.19
C PHE A 115 7.10 -2.11 14.47
N HIS A 116 7.63 -1.02 15.01
CA HIS A 116 8.49 -1.02 16.19
C HIS A 116 7.96 -0.05 17.25
N GLU A 117 8.25 -0.28 18.52
CA GLU A 117 7.80 0.60 19.59
C GLU A 117 8.43 2.00 19.46
N SER A 118 7.63 3.02 19.75
CA SER A 118 8.11 4.41 19.80
C SER A 118 9.12 4.59 20.92
N SER A 119 10.30 5.12 20.59
CA SER A 119 11.32 5.50 21.56
C SER A 119 11.02 6.82 22.29
N ALA A 120 9.99 7.56 21.86
CA ALA A 120 9.60 8.85 22.42
C ALA A 120 8.65 8.74 23.64
N GLY A 121 8.50 7.55 24.23
CA GLY A 121 7.66 7.32 25.41
C GLY A 121 6.15 7.29 25.13
N ALA A 122 5.74 7.17 23.86
CA ALA A 122 4.34 7.00 23.48
C ALA A 122 3.97 5.53 23.35
N ASP A 123 2.76 5.16 23.78
CA ASP A 123 2.20 3.80 23.66
C ASP A 123 1.70 3.51 22.23
N THR A 124 2.61 3.65 21.26
CA THR A 124 2.33 3.46 19.83
C THR A 124 3.44 2.67 19.17
N SER A 125 3.10 1.76 18.26
CA SER A 125 4.10 1.21 17.34
C SER A 125 4.15 2.08 16.11
N VAL A 126 5.33 2.33 15.59
CA VAL A 126 5.55 3.17 14.41
C VAL A 126 6.19 2.32 13.32
N VAL A 127 5.87 2.63 12.07
CA VAL A 127 6.69 2.25 10.93
C VAL A 127 6.91 3.48 10.05
N HIS A 128 8.13 3.61 9.55
CA HIS A 128 8.52 4.71 8.68
C HIS A 128 8.52 4.24 7.23
N GLY A 129 8.17 5.13 6.31
CA GLY A 129 8.18 4.85 4.88
C GLY A 129 8.19 6.11 4.04
N GLN A 130 8.07 5.96 2.73
CA GLN A 130 7.95 7.07 1.81
C GLN A 130 6.93 6.77 0.71
N ILE A 131 6.13 7.79 0.38
CA ILE A 131 5.29 7.80 -0.81
C ILE A 131 5.78 8.87 -1.80
N ASN A 132 5.68 8.61 -3.10
CA ASN A 132 6.00 9.60 -4.14
C ASN A 132 4.82 9.75 -5.11
N LEU A 133 4.64 10.96 -5.66
CA LEU A 133 3.71 11.20 -6.75
C LEU A 133 4.20 10.50 -8.03
N GLU A 134 3.30 9.78 -8.71
CA GLU A 134 3.59 9.06 -9.97
C GLU A 134 2.62 9.51 -11.08
N ASP A 135 2.79 10.71 -11.61
CA ASP A 135 1.89 11.30 -12.63
C ASP A 135 2.38 11.09 -14.08
N GLY A 136 3.42 10.27 -14.26
CA GLY A 136 4.06 10.02 -15.55
C GLY A 136 5.11 11.04 -15.94
N GLU A 137 5.28 12.11 -15.15
CA GLU A 137 6.33 13.10 -15.32
C GLU A 137 7.42 12.91 -14.24
N PRO A 138 8.63 13.45 -14.44
CA PRO A 138 9.65 13.50 -13.39
C PRO A 138 9.17 14.33 -12.20
N SER A 139 8.58 13.67 -11.20
CA SER A 139 8.12 14.31 -9.98
C SER A 139 9.12 14.15 -8.84
N VAL A 140 9.23 15.23 -8.07
CA VAL A 140 10.06 15.37 -6.87
C VAL A 140 9.19 15.44 -5.61
N LEU A 141 7.86 15.42 -5.79
CA LEU A 141 6.89 15.50 -4.71
C LEU A 141 6.77 14.13 -4.03
N HIS A 142 6.98 14.14 -2.72
CA HIS A 142 6.94 12.95 -1.89
C HIS A 142 6.46 13.30 -0.48
N ALA A 143 6.14 12.28 0.30
CA ALA A 143 5.99 12.41 1.73
C ALA A 143 6.75 11.28 2.42
N LYS A 144 7.66 11.64 3.32
CA LYS A 144 8.15 10.68 4.30
C LYS A 144 7.07 10.53 5.36
N ILE A 145 6.72 9.31 5.71
CA ILE A 145 5.63 9.01 6.62
C ILE A 145 6.14 8.38 7.92
N ALA A 146 5.43 8.67 9.00
CA ALA A 146 5.51 7.96 10.27
C ALA A 146 4.10 7.45 10.59
N ALA A 147 3.85 6.20 10.21
CA ALA A 147 2.56 5.57 10.46
C ALA A 147 2.54 5.04 11.90
N ALA A 148 1.66 5.60 12.72
CA ALA A 148 1.61 5.33 14.16
C ALA A 148 0.34 4.53 14.49
N MET A 149 0.55 3.28 14.90
CA MET A 149 -0.47 2.34 15.34
C MET A 149 -0.68 2.45 16.84
N THR A 150 -1.91 2.74 17.28
CA THR A 150 -2.25 2.82 18.70
C THR A 150 -2.20 1.44 19.37
N LEU A 151 -1.91 1.40 20.67
CA LEU A 151 -1.90 0.15 21.45
C LEU A 151 -3.15 -0.70 21.25
N THR A 152 -4.33 -0.09 21.31
CA THR A 152 -5.62 -0.79 21.11
C THR A 152 -5.77 -1.39 19.71
N PHE A 153 -5.13 -0.80 18.69
CA PHE A 153 -5.14 -1.35 17.34
C PHE A 153 -4.11 -2.47 17.20
N ARG A 154 -2.97 -2.38 17.90
CA ARG A 154 -1.98 -3.46 17.95
C ARG A 154 -2.59 -4.78 18.44
N GLU A 155 -3.53 -4.72 19.39
CA GLU A 155 -4.21 -5.91 19.94
C GLU A 155 -5.05 -6.69 18.91
N ILE A 156 -5.48 -6.06 17.81
CA ILE A 156 -6.29 -6.71 16.76
C ILE A 156 -5.47 -7.11 15.53
N VAL A 157 -4.23 -6.64 15.42
CA VAL A 157 -3.34 -6.97 14.31
C VAL A 157 -2.60 -8.27 14.63
N PRO A 158 -2.62 -9.30 13.75
CA PRO A 158 -2.01 -10.59 14.07
C PRO A 158 -0.50 -10.52 14.38
N ALA A 159 0.23 -9.65 13.69
CA ALA A 159 1.65 -9.39 13.93
C ALA A 159 2.06 -8.01 13.38
N PRO A 160 3.10 -7.36 13.94
CA PRO A 160 3.63 -6.09 13.45
C PRO A 160 4.39 -6.20 12.11
N GLU A 161 4.51 -7.41 11.56
CA GLU A 161 5.24 -7.70 10.33
C GLU A 161 4.53 -7.23 9.07
N GLN A 162 5.31 -6.96 8.03
CA GLN A 162 4.83 -6.47 6.73
C GLN A 162 3.61 -7.23 6.19
N PRO A 163 3.57 -8.58 6.12
CA PRO A 163 2.45 -9.30 5.52
C PRO A 163 1.09 -9.04 6.17
N PHE A 164 1.07 -8.66 7.45
CA PHE A 164 -0.16 -8.44 8.21
C PHE A 164 -0.52 -6.96 8.30
N ALA A 165 0.46 -6.07 8.06
CA ALA A 165 0.32 -4.65 8.30
C ALA A 165 0.29 -3.79 7.03
N GLU A 166 0.90 -4.24 5.94
CA GLU A 166 1.04 -3.48 4.70
C GLU A 166 -0.29 -2.98 4.13
N ALA A 167 -1.28 -3.86 4.04
CA ALA A 167 -2.56 -3.54 3.39
C ALA A 167 -3.30 -2.39 4.11
N PHE A 168 -3.48 -2.49 5.43
CA PHE A 168 -4.18 -1.43 6.17
C PHE A 168 -3.31 -0.17 6.28
N LEU A 169 -1.99 -0.29 6.30
CA LEU A 169 -1.10 0.87 6.32
C LEU A 169 -1.24 1.65 5.03
N PHE A 170 -1.12 1.00 3.88
CA PHE A 170 -1.20 1.68 2.59
C PHE A 170 -2.54 2.38 2.44
N ASN A 171 -3.62 1.72 2.89
CA ASN A 171 -4.96 2.30 2.91
C ASN A 171 -5.10 3.48 3.88
N ALA A 172 -4.46 3.42 5.05
CA ALA A 172 -4.42 4.54 5.98
C ALA A 172 -3.72 5.74 5.34
N VAL A 173 -2.57 5.55 4.71
CA VAL A 173 -1.83 6.60 4.00
C VAL A 173 -2.69 7.25 2.91
N ARG A 174 -3.30 6.43 2.04
CA ARG A 174 -4.19 6.93 0.98
C ARG A 174 -5.34 7.76 1.56
N LYS A 175 -5.97 7.26 2.63
CA LYS A 175 -7.07 7.96 3.31
C LYS A 175 -6.62 9.28 3.95
N THR A 176 -5.47 9.30 4.63
CA THR A 176 -4.94 10.52 5.25
C THR A 176 -4.62 11.58 4.19
N LEU A 177 -4.14 11.17 3.01
CA LEU A 177 -3.98 12.05 1.86
C LEU A 177 -5.33 12.59 1.37
N ASP A 178 -6.32 11.73 1.17
CA ASP A 178 -7.67 12.14 0.74
C ASP A 178 -8.40 13.00 1.79
N GLN A 179 -7.94 13.04 3.04
CA GLN A 179 -8.43 13.93 4.08
C GLN A 179 -7.70 15.29 4.14
N GLY A 180 -6.72 15.53 3.27
CA GLY A 180 -5.88 16.73 3.29
C GLY A 180 -4.95 16.80 4.49
N GLN A 181 -4.66 15.65 5.11
CA GLN A 181 -3.84 15.54 6.33
C GLN A 181 -2.40 15.07 6.05
N LEU A 182 -2.07 14.82 4.78
CA LEU A 182 -0.72 14.60 4.28
C LEU A 182 -0.47 15.53 3.10
N GLU A 183 0.75 16.05 3.00
CA GLU A 183 1.18 16.88 1.88
C GLU A 183 2.27 16.17 1.08
N LEU A 184 2.26 16.29 -0.25
CA LEU A 184 3.40 15.88 -1.07
C LEU A 184 4.32 17.09 -1.30
N VAL A 185 5.46 17.12 -0.62
CA VAL A 185 6.37 18.27 -0.56
C VAL A 185 7.83 17.84 -0.62
N LYS A 186 8.72 18.76 -1.00
CA LYS A 186 10.18 18.55 -0.97
C LYS A 186 10.73 18.68 0.46
N SER A 187 10.21 17.90 1.40
CA SER A 187 10.61 17.97 2.82
C SER A 187 11.24 16.68 3.30
N GLY A 188 12.29 16.81 4.11
CA GLY A 188 12.88 15.68 4.83
C GLY A 188 12.10 15.26 6.07
N ASN A 189 11.10 16.04 6.50
CA ASN A 189 10.33 15.76 7.72
C ASN A 189 9.32 14.65 7.50
N ARG A 190 9.19 13.77 8.49
CA ARG A 190 8.17 12.73 8.49
C ARG A 190 6.82 13.32 8.89
N GLN A 191 5.79 12.99 8.12
CA GLN A 191 4.41 13.38 8.39
C GLN A 191 3.67 12.22 9.08
N PRO A 192 2.84 12.50 10.08
CA PRO A 192 2.15 11.47 10.84
C PRO A 192 1.02 10.84 10.02
N VAL A 193 0.88 9.51 10.10
CA VAL A 193 -0.26 8.77 9.56
C VAL A 193 -0.90 7.99 10.70
N PRO A 194 -2.06 8.43 11.22
CA PRO A 194 -2.67 7.78 12.37
C PRO A 194 -3.33 6.46 11.98
N ILE A 195 -2.93 5.35 12.58
CA ILE A 195 -3.57 4.04 12.44
C ILE A 195 -4.30 3.74 13.75
N THR A 196 -5.62 3.89 13.71
CA THR A 196 -6.48 3.84 14.90
C THR A 196 -7.63 2.87 14.70
N THR A 197 -8.28 2.50 15.80
CA THR A 197 -9.49 1.66 15.79
C THR A 197 -10.66 2.27 15.01
N ARG A 198 -10.61 3.56 14.63
CA ARG A 198 -11.59 4.16 13.71
C ARG A 198 -11.59 3.52 12.32
N TYR A 199 -10.50 2.85 11.95
CA TYR A 199 -10.42 2.11 10.69
C TYR A 199 -10.83 0.65 10.83
N TYR A 200 -11.28 0.19 12.00
CA TYR A 200 -11.65 -1.20 12.22
C TYR A 200 -12.94 -1.34 13.02
N SER A 201 -13.90 -2.06 12.44
CA SER A 201 -15.13 -2.47 13.13
C SER A 201 -14.88 -3.78 13.85
N THR A 202 -14.77 -3.75 15.18
CA THR A 202 -14.64 -4.96 16.01
C THR A 202 -15.85 -5.89 15.88
N LYS A 203 -17.05 -5.32 15.71
CA LYS A 203 -18.30 -6.07 15.50
C LYS A 203 -18.29 -6.86 14.18
N GLN A 204 -17.79 -6.26 13.11
CA GLN A 204 -17.74 -6.89 11.77
C GLN A 204 -16.40 -7.59 11.50
N LYS A 205 -15.41 -7.41 12.40
CA LYS A 205 -14.02 -7.81 12.23
C LYS A 205 -13.41 -7.35 10.89
N LYS A 206 -13.75 -6.13 10.47
CA LYS A 206 -13.45 -5.60 9.13
C LYS A 206 -12.81 -4.22 9.22
N TYR A 207 -11.84 -3.95 8.34
CA TYR A 207 -11.32 -2.61 8.13
C TYR A 207 -12.25 -1.76 7.24
N THR A 208 -12.43 -0.49 7.61
CA THR A 208 -13.24 0.48 6.88
C THR A 208 -12.48 1.80 6.72
N PHE A 209 -12.19 2.16 5.48
CA PHE A 209 -11.47 3.39 5.14
C PHE A 209 -12.41 4.44 4.56
N ASN A 210 -13.05 4.19 3.41
CA ASN A 210 -13.97 5.14 2.80
C ASN A 210 -15.33 4.50 2.58
N ASP A 211 -16.41 5.23 2.78
CA ASP A 211 -17.74 4.78 2.38
C ASP A 211 -17.97 5.21 0.94
N THR A 212 -18.03 4.24 0.03
CA THR A 212 -18.13 4.50 -1.41
C THR A 212 -19.43 3.95 -1.99
N THR A 213 -20.02 4.73 -2.90
CA THR A 213 -21.12 4.30 -3.76
C THR A 213 -20.59 3.50 -4.96
N ALA A 214 -21.49 2.87 -5.73
CA ALA A 214 -21.11 2.21 -6.97
C ALA A 214 -20.46 3.17 -7.98
N ALA A 215 -20.93 4.42 -8.05
CA ALA A 215 -20.38 5.44 -8.94
C ALA A 215 -18.96 5.86 -8.54
N ASP A 216 -18.67 5.95 -7.23
CA ASP A 216 -17.33 6.24 -6.74
C ASP A 216 -16.36 5.11 -7.08
N ARG A 217 -16.79 3.84 -6.95
CA ARG A 217 -15.99 2.66 -7.32
C ARG A 217 -15.68 2.61 -8.80
N GLU A 218 -16.66 2.93 -9.65
CA GLU A 218 -16.43 3.06 -11.10
C GLU A 218 -15.44 4.17 -11.42
N THR A 219 -15.59 5.34 -10.80
CA THR A 219 -14.66 6.48 -10.96
C THR A 219 -13.25 6.11 -10.55
N PHE A 220 -13.10 5.47 -9.39
CA PHE A 220 -11.82 4.94 -8.91
C PHE A 220 -11.20 3.95 -9.90
N LEU A 221 -11.97 2.98 -10.40
CA LEU A 221 -11.46 1.96 -11.33
C LEU A 221 -11.06 2.56 -12.69
N MET A 222 -11.80 3.55 -13.18
CA MET A 222 -11.39 4.30 -14.38
C MET A 222 -10.08 5.06 -14.14
N GLY A 223 -9.97 5.82 -13.04
CA GLY A 223 -8.75 6.54 -12.70
C GLY A 223 -7.56 5.60 -12.50
N LYS A 224 -7.79 4.44 -11.89
CA LYS A 224 -6.76 3.41 -11.68
C LYS A 224 -6.28 2.86 -13.02
N THR A 225 -7.20 2.54 -13.91
CA THR A 225 -6.86 2.01 -15.24
C THR A 225 -6.17 3.08 -16.09
N PHE A 226 -6.64 4.32 -16.05
CA PHE A 226 -6.04 5.45 -16.75
C PHE A 226 -4.59 5.69 -16.28
N TRP A 227 -4.36 5.86 -14.98
CA TRP A 227 -3.04 6.19 -14.45
C TRP A 227 -2.08 4.99 -14.47
N LEU A 228 -2.48 3.85 -13.90
CA LEU A 228 -1.54 2.75 -13.61
C LEU A 228 -1.32 1.84 -14.82
N SER A 229 -2.29 1.74 -15.74
CA SER A 229 -2.13 1.03 -17.01
C SER A 229 -1.80 1.99 -18.15
N GLY A 230 -2.62 3.02 -18.38
CA GLY A 230 -2.43 3.94 -19.50
C GLY A 230 -1.16 4.78 -19.41
N VAL A 231 -1.06 5.64 -18.40
CA VAL A 231 0.04 6.61 -18.26
C VAL A 231 1.34 5.95 -17.79
N LEU A 232 1.31 5.31 -16.63
CA LEU A 232 2.50 4.72 -15.99
C LEU A 232 2.86 3.35 -16.54
N GLY A 233 1.87 2.62 -17.04
CA GLY A 233 2.03 1.27 -17.57
C GLY A 233 2.22 1.21 -19.08
N ASN A 234 2.18 2.35 -19.78
CA ASN A 234 2.28 2.44 -21.23
C ASN A 234 1.30 1.50 -21.97
N GLY A 235 0.08 1.37 -21.44
CA GLY A 235 -0.98 0.52 -21.98
C GLY A 235 -0.95 -0.94 -21.54
N GLU A 236 0.04 -1.37 -20.74
CA GLU A 236 0.08 -2.73 -20.20
C GLU A 236 -1.03 -2.97 -19.16
N PRO A 237 -1.63 -4.17 -19.07
CA PRO A 237 -2.78 -4.42 -18.20
C PRO A 237 -2.50 -4.24 -16.71
N VAL A 238 -3.45 -3.66 -15.97
CA VAL A 238 -3.40 -3.53 -14.51
C VAL A 238 -4.45 -4.38 -13.82
N TRP A 239 -4.09 -4.96 -12.67
CA TRP A 239 -4.99 -5.76 -11.84
C TRP A 239 -6.07 -4.88 -11.21
N LEU A 240 -7.34 -5.19 -11.46
CA LEU A 240 -8.49 -4.42 -10.95
C LEU A 240 -9.22 -5.08 -9.77
N LEU A 241 -9.00 -6.38 -9.53
CA LEU A 241 -9.59 -7.13 -8.42
C LEU A 241 -8.64 -7.21 -7.21
N ASP A 242 -8.05 -6.08 -6.83
CA ASP A 242 -7.09 -5.97 -5.74
C ASP A 242 -7.79 -5.89 -4.36
N PRO A 243 -7.53 -6.82 -3.42
CA PRO A 243 -8.10 -6.80 -2.08
C PRO A 243 -7.77 -5.53 -1.28
N ARG A 244 -6.63 -4.87 -1.53
CA ARG A 244 -6.28 -3.60 -0.88
C ARG A 244 -7.23 -2.50 -1.33
N ASP A 245 -7.62 -2.48 -2.60
CA ASP A 245 -8.59 -1.52 -3.13
C ASP A 245 -10.01 -1.83 -2.66
N ALA A 246 -10.41 -3.10 -2.62
CA ALA A 246 -11.70 -3.49 -2.06
C ALA A 246 -11.84 -3.03 -0.59
N GLN A 247 -10.79 -3.22 0.21
CA GLN A 247 -10.73 -2.73 1.58
C GLN A 247 -10.77 -1.19 1.62
N TYR A 248 -10.01 -0.52 0.75
CA TYR A 248 -9.93 0.94 0.69
C TYR A 248 -11.28 1.60 0.39
N LEU A 249 -12.04 1.00 -0.52
CA LEU A 249 -13.34 1.47 -0.98
C LEU A 249 -14.51 0.94 -0.12
N ASN A 250 -14.22 0.20 0.96
CA ASN A 250 -15.22 -0.47 1.81
C ASN A 250 -16.23 -1.33 1.02
N THR A 251 -15.72 -2.14 0.08
CA THR A 251 -16.52 -3.00 -0.80
C THR A 251 -15.99 -4.43 -0.80
N THR A 252 -16.61 -5.31 -1.59
CA THR A 252 -16.18 -6.69 -1.82
C THR A 252 -15.59 -6.85 -3.21
N LEU A 253 -14.80 -7.91 -3.43
CA LEU A 253 -14.28 -8.24 -4.77
C LEU A 253 -15.40 -8.52 -5.77
N ALA A 254 -16.54 -9.07 -5.32
CA ALA A 254 -17.70 -9.32 -6.17
C ALA A 254 -18.34 -8.02 -6.67
N GLU A 255 -18.47 -7.02 -5.79
CA GLU A 255 -18.96 -5.69 -6.17
C GLU A 255 -17.96 -4.95 -7.07
N LEU A 256 -16.65 -5.05 -6.81
CA LEU A 256 -15.63 -4.51 -7.73
C LEU A 256 -15.75 -5.13 -9.12
N LYS A 257 -15.95 -6.45 -9.18
CA LYS A 257 -16.18 -7.14 -10.45
C LYS A 257 -17.42 -6.60 -11.18
N ALA A 258 -18.51 -6.34 -10.47
CA ALA A 258 -19.70 -5.73 -11.06
C ALA A 258 -19.42 -4.31 -11.62
N SER A 259 -18.64 -3.49 -10.91
CA SER A 259 -18.20 -2.18 -11.42
C SER A 259 -17.29 -2.31 -12.66
N ILE A 260 -16.39 -3.29 -12.70
CA ILE A 260 -15.56 -3.59 -13.88
C ILE A 260 -16.45 -3.95 -15.08
N GLU A 261 -17.43 -4.83 -14.89
CA GLU A 261 -18.39 -5.22 -15.93
C GLU A 261 -19.20 -4.03 -16.45
N ALA A 262 -19.58 -3.09 -15.57
CA ALA A 262 -20.25 -1.86 -15.96
C ALA A 262 -19.35 -0.96 -16.83
N LEU A 263 -18.06 -0.82 -16.48
CA LEU A 263 -17.10 -0.03 -17.25
C LEU A 263 -16.80 -0.64 -18.64
N ILE A 264 -16.76 -1.97 -18.74
CA ILE A 264 -16.64 -2.68 -20.02
C ILE A 264 -17.85 -2.38 -20.91
N LYS A 265 -19.07 -2.47 -20.37
CA LYS A 265 -20.31 -2.15 -21.11
C LYS A 265 -20.34 -0.69 -21.59
N LYS A 266 -19.71 0.22 -20.85
CA LYS A 266 -19.54 1.63 -21.24
C LYS A 266 -18.41 1.85 -22.26
N GLY A 267 -17.63 0.82 -22.60
CA GLY A 267 -16.52 0.90 -23.56
C GLY A 267 -15.32 1.68 -23.03
N LEU A 268 -15.15 1.79 -21.71
CA LEU A 268 -14.10 2.61 -21.08
C LEU A 268 -12.84 1.81 -20.73
N ILE A 269 -13.01 0.50 -20.50
CA ILE A 269 -11.89 -0.42 -20.25
C ILE A 269 -12.07 -1.69 -21.07
N GLN A 270 -10.97 -2.38 -21.34
CA GLN A 270 -10.93 -3.67 -22.01
C GLN A 270 -10.24 -4.69 -21.11
N LEU A 271 -10.81 -5.89 -20.97
CA LEU A 271 -10.14 -6.98 -20.26
C LEU A 271 -8.93 -7.48 -21.04
N ALA A 272 -7.87 -7.82 -20.30
CA ALA A 272 -6.76 -8.60 -20.83
C ALA A 272 -7.15 -10.08 -20.94
N HIS A 273 -6.20 -10.93 -21.33
CA HIS A 273 -6.40 -12.39 -21.35
C HIS A 273 -6.82 -12.93 -19.96
N ASP A 274 -6.25 -12.38 -18.89
CA ASP A 274 -6.72 -12.63 -17.54
C ASP A 274 -7.84 -11.63 -17.18
N PRO A 275 -9.06 -12.09 -16.86
CA PRO A 275 -10.20 -11.22 -16.60
C PRO A 275 -10.09 -10.41 -15.30
N ALA A 276 -9.07 -10.66 -14.46
CA ALA A 276 -8.77 -9.80 -13.33
C ALA A 276 -8.00 -8.53 -13.73
N PHE A 277 -7.48 -8.46 -14.96
CA PHE A 277 -6.67 -7.37 -15.47
C PHE A 277 -7.37 -6.65 -16.63
N ALA A 278 -7.13 -5.35 -16.74
CA ALA A 278 -7.69 -4.53 -17.81
C ALA A 278 -6.73 -3.44 -18.27
N THR A 279 -6.98 -2.93 -19.48
CA THR A 279 -6.33 -1.77 -20.08
C THR A 279 -7.36 -0.67 -20.35
N PRO A 280 -6.96 0.61 -20.44
CA PRO A 280 -7.86 1.69 -20.82
C PRO A 280 -8.17 1.60 -22.32
N THR A 281 -9.41 1.90 -22.71
CA THR A 281 -9.73 2.10 -24.13
C THR A 281 -9.30 3.48 -24.60
N ALA A 282 -9.34 3.72 -25.92
CA ALA A 282 -9.12 5.06 -26.48
C ALA A 282 -10.08 6.10 -25.87
N ALA A 283 -11.35 5.74 -25.65
CA ALA A 283 -12.35 6.63 -25.05
C ALA A 283 -12.00 7.05 -23.62
N LEU A 284 -11.38 6.17 -22.82
CA LEU A 284 -10.88 6.55 -21.49
C LEU A 284 -9.61 7.40 -21.59
N MET A 285 -8.73 7.10 -22.54
CA MET A 285 -7.49 7.88 -22.74
C MET A 285 -7.77 9.29 -23.28
N GLU A 286 -8.85 9.52 -24.02
CA GLU A 286 -9.31 10.84 -24.45
C GLU A 286 -9.65 11.78 -23.29
N LYS A 287 -9.91 11.23 -22.09
CA LYS A 287 -10.14 11.99 -20.85
C LYS A 287 -8.86 12.49 -20.18
N LYS A 288 -7.70 12.44 -20.86
CA LYS A 288 -6.41 12.84 -20.26
C LYS A 288 -6.45 14.23 -19.61
N ALA A 289 -7.01 15.23 -20.28
CA ALA A 289 -7.10 16.59 -19.74
C ALA A 289 -7.96 16.65 -18.47
N GLU A 290 -9.05 15.86 -18.41
CA GLU A 290 -9.92 15.74 -17.23
C GLU A 290 -9.14 15.15 -16.04
N TYR A 291 -8.45 14.03 -16.23
CA TYR A 291 -7.66 13.41 -15.15
C TYR A 291 -6.49 14.28 -14.68
N GLN A 292 -5.85 15.02 -15.59
CA GLN A 292 -4.81 15.97 -15.23
C GLN A 292 -5.37 17.13 -14.40
N ALA A 293 -6.55 17.65 -14.77
CA ALA A 293 -7.22 18.70 -14.00
C ALA A 293 -7.61 18.21 -12.60
N HIS A 294 -8.18 17.01 -12.49
CA HIS A 294 -8.50 16.39 -11.20
C HIS A 294 -7.26 16.19 -10.33
N LEU A 295 -6.13 15.76 -10.92
CA LEU A 295 -4.87 15.63 -10.18
C LEU A 295 -4.40 16.98 -9.64
N VAL A 296 -4.45 18.04 -10.45
CA VAL A 296 -4.07 19.40 -10.03
C VAL A 296 -4.97 19.88 -8.87
N GLU A 297 -6.28 19.66 -8.97
CA GLU A 297 -7.22 20.01 -7.90
C GLU A 297 -6.94 19.21 -6.62
N ALA A 298 -6.70 17.90 -6.74
CA ALA A 298 -6.38 17.04 -5.61
C ALA A 298 -5.05 17.44 -4.94
N LEU A 299 -4.03 17.80 -5.72
CA LEU A 299 -2.76 18.31 -5.21
C LEU A 299 -2.92 19.67 -4.51
N ALA A 300 -3.79 20.54 -5.03
CA ALA A 300 -4.12 21.80 -4.38
C ALA A 300 -4.87 21.59 -3.07
N PHE A 301 -5.79 20.61 -3.02
CA PHE A 301 -6.55 20.27 -1.82
C PHE A 301 -5.65 19.79 -0.67
N ILE A 302 -4.64 18.97 -0.97
CA ILE A 302 -3.73 18.44 0.06
C ILE A 302 -2.64 19.42 0.47
N LYS A 303 -2.51 20.56 -0.22
CA LYS A 303 -1.61 21.64 0.17
C LYS A 303 -2.34 22.55 1.16
N PRO A 304 -1.84 22.75 2.40
CA PRO A 304 -2.47 23.66 3.34
C PRO A 304 -2.47 25.06 2.74
N SER A 305 -3.64 25.68 2.72
CA SER A 305 -3.83 27.08 2.37
C SER A 305 -3.47 28.03 3.53
N PHE A 306 -3.13 27.49 4.70
CA PHE A 306 -2.78 28.30 5.85
C PHE A 306 -1.38 28.93 5.65
N ASN A 307 -1.37 30.26 5.47
CA ASN A 307 -0.19 31.11 5.45
C ASN A 307 0.77 30.92 4.25
N GLU A 308 0.28 31.16 3.03
CA GLU A 308 1.19 31.42 1.90
C GLU A 308 2.14 32.61 2.20
N ASP A 309 1.67 33.61 2.96
CA ASP A 309 2.48 34.76 3.42
C ASP A 309 3.65 34.37 4.36
N MET A 310 3.47 33.38 5.26
CA MET A 310 4.57 32.92 6.11
C MET A 310 5.57 32.03 5.35
N ARG A 311 5.13 31.28 4.33
CA ARG A 311 6.03 30.48 3.47
C ARG A 311 6.92 31.36 2.58
N GLY A 312 6.48 32.57 2.24
CA GLY A 312 7.30 33.58 1.55
C GLY A 312 8.37 34.27 2.40
N GLY A 313 8.42 33.97 3.72
CA GLY A 313 9.33 34.66 4.64
C GLY A 313 8.96 36.13 4.88
N HIS A 314 7.76 36.57 4.51
CA HIS A 314 7.32 37.96 4.63
C HIS A 314 6.83 38.36 6.02
N THR A 315 6.75 37.41 6.96
CA THR A 315 6.35 37.66 8.35
C THR A 315 7.44 37.19 9.30
N ASN A 316 8.53 37.94 9.31
CA ASN A 316 9.30 38.19 10.52
C ASN A 316 9.49 39.71 10.59
N MET A 317 8.48 40.39 11.15
CA MET A 317 8.62 41.68 11.84
C MET A 317 8.11 41.49 13.26
#